data_AF-A0A2R5L3A0-F1
#
_entry.id   AF-A0A2R5L3A0-F1
#
_cell.length_a   1.000
_cell.length_b   1.000
_cell.length_c   1.000
_cell.angle_alpha   90.00
_cell.angle_beta   90.00
_cell.angle_gamma   90.00
#
_symmetry.space_group_name_H-M   'P 1'
#
loop_
_entity.id
_entity.type
_entity.pdbx_description
1 polymer ?
#
loop_
_entity_poly.entity_id
_entity_poly.type
_entity_poly.pdbx_seq_one_letter_code
_entity_poly.pdbx_strand_id
1 'polypeptide(L)'
;KTIVLMLGSLGAFVPFAYFFLLKEYQQTRILTFLNPGSDLLGSGWNVTQSMIAVGSGGLFGKGLLHGTQSKLKFLPESHTDFIGAVYLEETGFIGGVILLGLYFWLIYNIIRIG
;
A
#
# COMPACT_ATOMS: atom_id res chain seq x y z
N LYS A 1 14.00 6.96 -37.32
CA LYS A 1 12.89 6.10 -37.82
C LYS A 1 12.75 4.82 -36.98
N THR A 2 13.82 4.06 -36.76
CA THR A 2 13.80 2.83 -35.93
C THR A 2 13.35 3.05 -34.49
N ILE A 3 13.85 4.11 -33.82
CA ILE A 3 13.45 4.45 -32.43
C ILE A 3 11.96 4.83 -32.35
N VAL A 4 11.46 5.59 -33.33
CA VAL A 4 10.04 5.99 -33.41
C VAL A 4 9.14 4.79 -33.66
N LEU A 5 9.57 3.83 -34.49
CA LEU A 5 8.86 2.58 -34.73
C LEU A 5 8.85 1.67 -33.50
N MET A 6 9.97 1.58 -32.76
CA MET A 6 10.04 0.82 -31.51
C MET A 6 9.11 1.41 -30.44
N LEU A 7 9.13 2.73 -30.25
CA LEU A 7 8.23 3.43 -29.33
C LEU A 7 6.75 3.24 -29.73
N GLY A 8 6.44 3.31 -31.02
CA GLY A 8 5.10 3.03 -31.54
C GLY A 8 4.64 1.60 -31.27
N SER A 9 5.52 0.61 -31.48
CA SER A 9 5.20 -0.80 -31.20
C SER A 9 4.99 -1.09 -29.72
N LEU A 10 5.80 -0.49 -28.83
CA LEU A 10 5.62 -0.59 -27.38
C LEU A 10 4.33 0.09 -26.92
N GLY A 11 4.01 1.25 -27.48
CA GLY A 11 2.77 1.98 -27.19
C GLY A 11 1.51 1.22 -27.59
N ALA A 12 1.54 0.48 -28.71
CA ALA A 12 0.42 -0.37 -29.14
C ALA A 12 0.32 -1.69 -28.37
N PHE A 13 1.45 -2.22 -27.88
CA PHE A 13 1.48 -3.49 -27.15
C PHE A 13 0.77 -3.43 -25.80
N VAL A 14 0.86 -2.30 -25.08
CA VAL A 14 0.23 -2.13 -23.75
C VAL A 14 -1.31 -2.30 -23.78
N PRO A 15 -2.08 -1.56 -24.61
CA PRO A 15 -3.53 -1.76 -24.69
C PRO A 15 -3.87 -3.14 -25.27
N PHE A 16 -3.08 -3.67 -26.22
CA PHE A 16 -3.28 -5.03 -26.72
C PHE A 16 -3.18 -6.08 -25.60
N ALA A 17 -2.13 -6.01 -24.78
CA ALA A 17 -1.96 -6.90 -23.64
C ALA A 17 -3.08 -6.75 -22.61
N TYR A 18 -3.56 -5.53 -22.38
CA TYR A 18 -4.67 -5.26 -21.47
C TYR A 18 -5.98 -5.91 -21.92
N PHE A 19 -6.36 -5.74 -23.19
CA PHE A 19 -7.64 -6.24 -23.68
C PHE A 19 -7.63 -7.73 -24.04
N PHE A 20 -6.50 -8.29 -24.46
CA PHE A 20 -6.46 -9.64 -25.04
C PHE A 20 -5.64 -10.66 -24.25
N LEU A 21 -4.72 -10.24 -23.36
CA LEU A 21 -3.87 -11.17 -22.59
C LEU A 21 -4.27 -11.27 -21.11
N LEU A 22 -4.76 -10.18 -20.52
CA LEU A 22 -5.10 -10.12 -19.10
C LEU A 22 -6.50 -10.67 -18.84
N LYS A 23 -6.60 -11.54 -17.82
CA LYS A 23 -7.89 -12.00 -17.28
C LYS A 23 -8.61 -10.85 -16.56
N GLU A 24 -9.94 -10.93 -16.46
CA GLU A 24 -10.76 -9.90 -15.80
C GLU A 24 -10.23 -9.52 -14.40
N TYR A 25 -9.95 -10.50 -13.53
CA TYR A 25 -9.42 -10.20 -12.19
C TYR A 25 -8.06 -9.47 -12.21
N GLN A 26 -7.24 -9.68 -13.25
CA GLN A 26 -5.94 -9.03 -13.39
C GLN A 26 -6.13 -7.58 -13.86
N GLN A 27 -7.06 -7.36 -14.79
CA GLN A 27 -7.49 -6.03 -15.19
C GLN A 27 -8.06 -5.26 -13.99
N THR A 28 -8.92 -5.90 -13.19
CA THR A 28 -9.45 -5.32 -11.94
C THR A 28 -8.31 -4.90 -11.03
N ARG A 29 -7.30 -5.74 -10.77
CA ARG A 29 -6.15 -5.35 -9.93
C ARG A 29 -5.40 -4.12 -10.45
N ILE A 30 -5.23 -3.99 -11.77
CA ILE A 30 -4.60 -2.81 -12.37
C ILE A 30 -5.48 -1.57 -12.15
N LEU A 31 -6.79 -1.69 -12.39
CA LEU A 31 -7.74 -0.60 -12.18
C LEU A 31 -7.81 -0.18 -10.70
N THR A 32 -7.87 -1.13 -9.77
CA THR A 32 -7.85 -0.88 -8.32
C THR A 32 -6.52 -0.26 -7.88
N PHE A 33 -5.40 -0.63 -8.50
CA PHE A 33 -4.12 0.01 -8.20
C PHE A 33 -4.10 1.48 -8.64
N LEU A 34 -4.66 1.79 -9.82
CA LEU A 34 -4.74 3.16 -10.34
C LEU A 34 -5.77 4.01 -9.59
N ASN A 35 -6.90 3.41 -9.23
CA ASN A 35 -7.98 4.05 -8.49
C ASN A 35 -8.59 3.07 -7.48
N PRO A 36 -8.03 2.95 -6.27
CA PRO A 36 -8.57 2.07 -5.24
C PRO A 36 -9.96 2.53 -4.75
N GLY A 37 -10.33 3.79 -5.00
CA GLY A 37 -11.61 4.36 -4.63
C GLY A 37 -12.77 3.96 -5.54
N SER A 38 -12.52 3.31 -6.68
CA SER A 38 -13.59 2.86 -7.59
C SER A 38 -14.43 1.72 -7.00
N ASP A 39 -13.86 0.95 -6.08
CA ASP A 39 -14.50 -0.19 -5.43
C ASP A 39 -13.98 -0.35 -4.00
N LEU A 40 -14.56 0.43 -3.08
CA LEU A 40 -14.16 0.46 -1.66
C LEU A 40 -14.51 -0.83 -0.90
N LEU A 41 -15.52 -1.58 -1.34
CA LEU A 41 -16.02 -2.77 -0.64
C LEU A 41 -15.48 -4.09 -1.20
N GLY A 42 -15.01 -4.10 -2.44
CA GLY A 42 -14.42 -5.26 -3.08
C GLY A 42 -12.91 -5.16 -3.15
N SER A 43 -12.40 -4.92 -4.36
CA SER A 43 -10.98 -4.96 -4.68
C SER A 43 -10.12 -3.94 -3.90
N GLY A 44 -10.68 -2.78 -3.54
CA GLY A 44 -10.02 -1.71 -2.78
C GLY A 44 -10.18 -1.80 -1.26
N TRP A 45 -10.88 -2.83 -0.74
CA TRP A 45 -11.22 -2.93 0.68
C TRP A 45 -9.99 -2.89 1.59
N ASN A 46 -8.97 -3.72 1.32
CA ASN A 46 -7.79 -3.82 2.17
C ASN A 46 -7.01 -2.50 2.25
N VAL A 47 -6.88 -1.80 1.13
CA VAL A 47 -6.21 -0.49 1.06
C VAL A 47 -7.00 0.54 1.86
N THR A 48 -8.32 0.56 1.69
CA THR A 48 -9.22 1.47 2.40
C THR A 48 -9.18 1.23 3.92
N GLN A 49 -9.28 -0.03 4.36
CA GLN A 49 -9.20 -0.38 5.78
C GLN A 49 -7.83 -0.06 6.39
N SER A 50 -6.75 -0.23 5.62
CA SER A 50 -5.41 0.17 6.07
C SER A 50 -5.33 1.67 6.31
N MET A 51 -5.86 2.49 5.39
CA MET A 51 -5.90 3.95 5.55
C MET A 51 -6.76 4.37 6.76
N ILE A 52 -7.90 3.71 6.97
CA ILE A 52 -8.77 3.95 8.13
C ILE A 52 -8.05 3.58 9.44
N ALA A 53 -7.35 2.44 9.48
CA ALA A 53 -6.59 2.01 10.65
C ALA A 53 -5.56 3.06 11.06
N VAL A 54 -4.74 3.51 10.10
CA VAL A 54 -3.74 4.58 10.30
C VAL A 54 -4.41 5.87 10.77
N GLY A 55 -5.48 6.31 10.09
CA GLY A 55 -6.19 7.53 10.45
C GLY A 55 -6.83 7.47 11.84
N SER A 56 -7.30 6.29 12.26
CA SER A 56 -7.96 6.10 13.54
C SER A 56 -7.01 6.13 14.75
N GLY A 57 -5.70 5.98 14.54
CA GLY A 57 -4.70 6.12 15.59
C GLY A 57 -4.52 7.57 16.08
N GLY A 58 -4.90 8.57 15.28
CA GLY A 58 -4.71 9.98 15.66
C GLY A 58 -3.26 10.33 16.01
N LEU A 59 -3.05 11.27 16.94
CA LEU A 59 -1.70 11.70 17.32
C LEU A 59 -0.98 10.71 18.25
N PHE A 60 -1.69 10.13 19.22
CA PHE A 60 -1.11 9.33 20.30
C PHE A 60 -1.37 7.83 20.19
N GLY A 61 -2.18 7.39 19.23
CA GLY A 61 -2.58 6.01 19.07
C GLY A 61 -3.75 5.61 19.97
N LYS A 62 -4.24 4.39 19.78
CA LYS A 62 -5.26 3.77 20.63
C LYS A 62 -4.68 3.02 21.84
N GLY A 63 -3.35 2.85 21.89
CA GLY A 63 -2.66 2.03 22.86
C GLY A 63 -2.27 0.66 22.31
N LEU A 64 -1.17 0.10 22.84
CA LEU A 64 -0.63 -1.20 22.46
C LEU A 64 -1.68 -2.30 22.63
N LEU A 65 -1.84 -3.14 21.61
CA LEU A 65 -2.86 -4.22 21.57
C LEU A 65 -4.31 -3.72 21.69
N HIS A 66 -4.58 -2.44 21.49
CA HIS A 66 -5.93 -1.87 21.46
C HIS A 66 -6.37 -1.49 20.03
N GLY A 67 -5.62 -1.92 19.01
CA GLY A 67 -5.99 -1.76 17.60
C GLY A 67 -7.32 -2.44 17.28
N THR A 68 -8.30 -1.65 16.83
CA THR A 68 -9.64 -2.13 16.48
C THR A 68 -9.69 -2.76 15.10
N GLN A 69 -8.93 -2.24 14.14
CA GLN A 69 -8.95 -2.74 12.75
C GLN A 69 -8.20 -4.07 12.62
N SER A 70 -7.12 -4.23 13.39
CA SER A 70 -6.40 -5.50 13.50
C SER A 70 -7.23 -6.58 14.22
N LYS A 71 -7.84 -6.27 15.37
CA LYS A 71 -8.58 -7.24 16.18
C LYS A 71 -9.84 -7.76 15.51
N LEU A 72 -10.57 -6.91 14.79
CA LEU A 72 -11.82 -7.29 14.13
C LEU A 72 -11.58 -8.00 12.78
N LYS A 73 -10.34 -8.35 12.45
CA LYS A 73 -9.93 -9.02 11.20
C LYS A 73 -10.40 -8.29 9.94
N PHE A 74 -10.54 -6.96 10.01
CA PHE A 74 -10.86 -6.15 8.84
C PHE A 74 -9.70 -6.08 7.84
N LEU A 75 -8.49 -6.38 8.32
CA LEU A 75 -7.27 -6.56 7.53
C LEU A 75 -6.91 -8.05 7.49
N PRO A 76 -7.01 -8.73 6.33
CA PRO A 76 -6.42 -10.05 6.17
C PRO A 76 -4.90 -9.93 6.38
N GLU A 77 -4.31 -10.85 7.15
CA GLU A 77 -2.87 -10.87 7.46
C GLU A 77 -2.35 -9.55 8.09
N SER A 78 -3.08 -9.01 9.07
CA SER A 78 -2.74 -7.77 9.78
C SER A 78 -1.34 -7.76 10.41
N HIS A 79 -0.80 -8.93 10.72
CA HIS A 79 0.52 -9.10 11.36
C HIS A 79 1.70 -9.20 10.39
N THR A 80 1.46 -9.40 9.08
CA THR A 80 2.54 -9.47 8.08
C THR A 80 2.48 -8.27 7.15
N ASP A 81 1.51 -8.24 6.24
CA ASP A 81 1.48 -7.32 5.10
C ASP A 81 1.02 -5.92 5.53
N PHE A 82 0.28 -5.85 6.65
CA PHE A 82 -0.30 -4.62 7.18
C PHE A 82 0.21 -4.23 8.58
N ILE A 83 1.34 -4.79 9.01
CA ILE A 83 1.89 -4.53 10.35
C ILE A 83 2.14 -3.03 10.61
N GLY A 84 2.50 -2.27 9.57
CA GLY A 84 2.67 -0.82 9.67
C GLY A 84 1.36 -0.09 9.97
N ALA A 85 0.24 -0.50 9.36
CA ALA A 85 -1.07 0.10 9.63
C ALA A 85 -1.53 -0.19 11.07
N VAL A 86 -1.28 -1.41 11.56
CA VAL A 86 -1.56 -1.80 12.96
C VAL A 86 -0.69 -0.99 13.92
N TYR A 87 0.61 -0.88 13.66
CA TYR A 87 1.53 -0.12 14.49
C TYR A 87 1.10 1.35 14.60
N LEU A 88 0.70 1.97 13.49
CA LEU A 88 0.24 3.36 13.48
C LEU A 88 -1.14 3.54 14.14
N GLU A 89 -2.03 2.54 14.06
CA GLU A 89 -3.28 2.55 14.82
C GLU A 89 -3.01 2.57 16.33
N GLU A 90 -2.02 1.79 16.80
CA GLU A 90 -1.72 1.62 18.22
C GLU A 90 -0.87 2.74 18.81
N THR A 91 0.11 3.25 18.06
CA THR A 91 1.09 4.25 18.52
C THR A 91 0.84 5.66 17.99
N GLY A 92 -0.05 5.80 17.01
CA GLY A 92 -0.42 7.07 16.41
C GLY A 92 0.68 7.69 15.55
N PHE A 93 0.46 8.96 15.20
CA PHE A 93 1.38 9.76 14.41
C PHE A 93 2.78 9.85 15.04
N ILE A 94 2.86 10.05 16.37
CA ILE A 94 4.14 10.19 17.07
C ILE A 94 4.97 8.92 16.94
N GLY A 95 4.36 7.75 17.16
CA GLY A 95 5.03 6.47 16.97
C GLY A 95 5.51 6.28 15.53
N GLY A 96 4.70 6.68 14.55
CA GLY A 96 5.07 6.68 13.14
C GLY A 96 6.31 7.52 12.82
N VAL A 97 6.38 8.75 13.34
CA VAL A 97 7.55 9.63 13.16
C VAL A 97 8.80 9.02 13.79
N ILE A 98 8.69 8.45 14.99
CA ILE A 98 9.80 7.76 15.67
C ILE A 98 10.28 6.58 14.82
N LEU A 99 9.35 5.74 14.35
CA LEU A 99 9.69 4.57 13.53
C LEU A 99 10.40 4.97 12.24
N LEU A 100 9.88 5.95 11.50
CA LEU A 100 10.53 6.46 10.29
C LEU A 100 11.91 7.05 10.60
N GLY A 101 12.04 7.80 11.70
CA GLY A 101 13.33 8.33 12.15
C GLY A 101 14.37 7.25 12.40
N LEU A 102 13.98 6.12 13.01
CA LEU A 102 14.85 4.96 13.22
C LEU A 102 15.28 4.31 11.90
N TYR A 103 14.37 4.15 10.93
CA TYR A 103 14.69 3.64 9.60
C TYR A 103 15.64 4.58 8.84
N PHE A 104 15.41 5.90 8.88
CA PHE A 104 16.33 6.86 8.28
C PHE A 104 17.71 6.80 8.91
N TRP A 105 17.79 6.73 10.24
CA TRP A 105 19.06 6.59 10.94
C TRP A 105 19.77 5.28 10.56
N LEU A 106 19.06 4.16 10.47
CA LEU A 106 19.61 2.87 10.03
C LEU A 106 20.18 2.96 8.61
N ILE A 107 19.40 3.46 7.66
CA ILE A 107 19.81 3.59 6.25
C ILE A 107 21.02 4.53 6.12
N TYR A 108 21.01 5.65 6.84
CA TYR A 108 22.14 6.58 6.88
C TYR A 108 23.42 5.91 7.38
N ASN A 109 23.34 5.11 8.43
CA ASN A 109 24.51 4.37 8.93
C ASN A 109 25.00 3.33 7.92
N ILE A 110 24.11 2.63 7.23
CA ILE A 110 24.48 1.67 6.18
C ILE A 110 25.23 2.36 5.04
N ILE A 111 24.72 3.50 4.55
CA ILE A 111 25.36 4.29 3.48
C ILE A 111 26.69 4.90 3.92
N ARG A 112 26.85 5.24 5.20
CA ARG A 112 28.10 5.79 5.72
C ARG A 112 29.20 4.73 5.88
N ILE A 113 28.81 3.50 6.21
CA ILE A 113 29.73 2.38 6.45
C ILE A 113 30.11 1.68 5.14
N GLY A 114 29.17 1.56 4.20
CA GLY A 114 29.40 1.00 2.86
C GLY A 114 30.11 1.99 1.95
#